data_AF-A0A954TS60-F1
#
_entry.id   AF-A0A954TS60-F1
#
_cell.length_a   1.000
_cell.length_b   1.000
_cell.length_c   1.000
_cell.angle_alpha   90.00
_cell.angle_beta   90.00
_cell.angle_gamma   90.00
#
_symmetry.space_group_name_H-M   'P 1'
#
loop_
_entity.id
_entity.type
_entity.pdbx_description
1 polymer ?
#
loop_
_entity_poly.entity_id
_entity_poly.type
_entity_poly.pdbx_seq_one_letter_code
_entity_poly.pdbx_strand_id
1 'polypeptide(L)'
;MDVQNRWAATTLLTESQSDPNPKPRSTGLAIFGTLQIGMGGLCALLVPLMVFSILVGPQAGSVPASQMLPAIGIYSLLAIGLVTLGIGSILARRWARALTLVLAWMWLVMGIISMVSMLFVMPNIMAAGTPAPSPTALSFIYGVMIAMTVGIYIILPGIFILFYRRSDVKATCELCDPKVRWTDKCPLPVLSLSLMLAFGTSSVLWGAPCGYVMPFFGIFIKGIPGAILMVCLSVLFGYLAWAIYKMKISAWWITLAVLLLAGLSAVITFVFHDVIDLYREMNFPQDQLDIMEKSGAFGMNFPLLMAINTVAFIGYLLWVRRYFLIPPDSQMVNSQVSSAVGE
;
A
#
# COMPACT_ATOMS: atom_id res chain seq x y z
N MET A 1 46.52 17.28 31.99
CA MET A 1 45.49 17.36 30.93
C MET A 1 44.36 16.35 31.14
N ASP A 2 44.01 15.98 32.38
CA ASP A 2 43.11 14.81 32.62
C ASP A 2 41.98 15.06 33.64
N VAL A 3 41.83 16.31 34.10
CA VAL A 3 40.75 16.69 35.03
C VAL A 3 39.55 17.27 34.28
N GLN A 4 39.77 17.89 33.12
CA GLN A 4 38.74 18.59 32.34
C GLN A 4 37.81 17.64 31.57
N ASN A 5 38.28 16.43 31.22
CA ASN A 5 37.47 15.40 30.54
C ASN A 5 36.54 14.65 31.51
N ARG A 6 36.88 14.57 32.80
CA ARG A 6 36.01 13.95 33.80
C ARG A 6 34.75 14.78 34.07
N TRP A 7 34.85 16.10 34.04
CA TRP A 7 33.68 16.95 34.23
C TRP A 7 32.77 16.96 32.99
N ALA A 8 33.31 16.92 31.77
CA ALA A 8 32.48 16.80 30.56
C ALA A 8 31.70 15.47 30.50
N ALA A 9 32.29 14.37 30.98
CA ALA A 9 31.59 13.09 31.08
C ALA A 9 30.50 13.08 32.16
N THR A 10 30.73 13.75 33.30
CA THR A 10 29.73 13.82 34.39
C THR A 10 28.56 14.75 34.03
N THR A 11 28.78 15.82 33.28
CA THR A 11 27.69 16.72 32.85
C THR A 11 26.75 16.05 31.83
N LEU A 12 27.28 15.19 30.95
CA LEU A 12 26.46 14.44 29.97
C LEU A 12 25.64 13.30 30.60
N LEU A 13 26.06 12.76 31.75
CA LEU A 13 25.31 11.75 32.48
C LEU A 13 24.17 12.34 33.32
N THR A 14 24.15 13.67 33.51
CA THR A 14 23.12 14.34 34.33
C THR A 14 21.94 14.84 33.48
N GLU A 15 22.11 15.02 32.17
CA GLU A 15 21.02 15.42 31.25
C GLU A 15 20.26 14.24 30.60
N SER A 16 20.74 13.00 30.75
CA SER A 16 20.01 11.78 30.32
C SER A 16 19.15 11.17 31.42
N GLN A 17 18.68 11.96 32.40
CA GLN A 17 17.47 11.56 33.12
C GLN A 17 16.25 11.83 32.22
N SER A 18 16.13 11.01 31.18
CA SER A 18 14.82 10.70 30.64
C SER A 18 14.00 10.16 31.81
N ASP A 19 12.85 10.78 32.04
CA ASP A 19 11.89 10.45 33.10
C ASP A 19 11.84 8.91 33.29
N PRO A 20 12.29 8.34 34.43
CA PRO A 20 12.50 6.90 34.61
C PRO A 20 11.20 6.07 34.53
N ASN A 21 10.09 6.74 34.24
CA ASN A 21 8.79 6.14 34.02
C ASN A 21 8.12 6.84 32.82
N PRO A 22 8.52 6.54 31.57
CA PRO A 22 7.84 7.08 30.40
C PRO A 22 6.35 6.78 30.51
N LYS A 23 5.53 7.83 30.67
CA LYS A 23 4.09 7.67 30.90
C LYS A 23 3.51 6.73 29.84
N PRO A 24 2.91 5.60 30.24
CA PRO A 24 2.48 4.59 29.30
C PRO A 24 1.48 5.20 28.31
N ARG A 25 1.79 5.13 27.01
CA ARG A 25 0.90 5.64 25.94
C ARG A 25 -0.23 4.66 25.60
N SER A 26 -0.62 3.82 26.56
CA SER A 26 -1.67 2.80 26.40
C SER A 26 -2.98 3.41 25.91
N THR A 27 -3.34 4.61 26.38
CA THR A 27 -4.54 5.32 25.91
C THR A 27 -4.49 5.66 24.42
N GLY A 28 -3.34 6.14 23.92
CA GLY A 28 -3.19 6.48 22.50
C GLY A 28 -3.30 5.23 21.62
N LEU A 29 -2.61 4.16 22.02
CA LEU A 29 -2.67 2.86 21.34
C LEU A 29 -4.10 2.28 21.34
N ALA A 30 -4.85 2.48 22.42
CA ALA A 30 -6.26 2.09 22.51
C ALA A 30 -7.15 2.89 21.55
N ILE A 31 -6.99 4.22 21.48
CA ILE A 31 -7.75 5.09 20.57
C ILE A 31 -7.49 4.71 19.10
N PHE A 32 -6.22 4.65 18.70
CA PHE A 32 -5.86 4.30 17.32
C PHE A 32 -6.23 2.86 16.96
N GLY A 33 -6.12 1.92 17.91
CA GLY A 33 -6.56 0.55 17.69
C GLY A 33 -8.08 0.44 17.54
N THR A 34 -8.86 1.20 18.31
CA THR A 34 -10.32 1.27 18.19
C THR A 34 -10.73 1.87 16.84
N LEU A 35 -10.04 2.93 16.40
CA LEU A 35 -10.25 3.52 15.07
C LEU A 35 -9.98 2.49 13.95
N GLN A 36 -8.90 1.72 14.04
CA GLN A 36 -8.60 0.65 13.08
C GLN A 36 -9.67 -0.45 13.06
N ILE A 37 -10.17 -0.88 14.23
CA ILE A 37 -11.27 -1.84 14.32
C ILE A 37 -12.53 -1.26 13.67
N GLY A 38 -12.86 0.01 13.94
CA GLY A 38 -14.00 0.69 13.33
C GLY A 38 -13.89 0.74 11.80
N MET A 39 -12.71 1.08 11.26
CA MET A 39 -12.45 1.05 9.82
C MET A 39 -12.56 -0.37 9.24
N GLY A 40 -12.04 -1.38 9.95
CA GLY A 40 -12.18 -2.78 9.56
C GLY A 40 -13.63 -3.25 9.56
N GLY A 41 -14.42 -2.82 10.55
CA GLY A 41 -15.86 -3.06 10.62
C GLY A 41 -16.63 -2.40 9.47
N LEU A 42 -16.26 -1.17 9.09
CA LEU A 42 -16.81 -0.50 7.92
C LEU A 42 -16.48 -1.28 6.64
N CYS A 43 -15.24 -1.76 6.47
CA CYS A 43 -14.87 -2.61 5.34
C CYS A 43 -15.68 -3.91 5.31
N ALA A 44 -15.89 -4.54 6.48
CA ALA A 44 -16.71 -5.73 6.62
C ALA A 44 -18.18 -5.49 6.25
N LEU A 45 -18.72 -4.29 6.55
CA LEU A 45 -20.08 -3.90 6.20
C LEU A 45 -20.25 -3.62 4.70
N LEU A 46 -19.22 -3.13 4.01
CA LEU A 46 -19.26 -2.92 2.57
C LEU A 46 -19.38 -4.23 1.78
N VAL A 47 -18.85 -5.34 2.31
CA VAL A 47 -18.91 -6.66 1.67
C VAL A 47 -20.34 -7.14 1.41
N PRO A 48 -21.23 -7.26 2.41
CA PRO A 48 -22.62 -7.67 2.17
C PRO A 48 -23.40 -6.65 1.35
N LEU A 49 -23.07 -5.35 1.42
CA LEU A 49 -23.69 -4.34 0.55
C LEU A 49 -23.32 -4.55 -0.92
N MET A 50 -22.06 -4.86 -1.22
CA MET A 50 -21.61 -5.22 -2.57
C MET A 50 -22.29 -6.51 -3.05
N VAL A 51 -22.36 -7.55 -2.22
CA VAL A 51 -23.06 -8.80 -2.56
C VAL A 51 -24.55 -8.54 -2.81
N PHE A 52 -25.20 -7.74 -1.95
CA PHE A 52 -26.59 -7.36 -2.13
C PHE A 52 -26.82 -6.61 -3.45
N SER A 53 -25.91 -5.72 -3.82
CA SER A 53 -26.01 -5.00 -5.10
C SER A 53 -25.95 -5.93 -6.32
N ILE A 54 -25.22 -7.04 -6.23
CA ILE A 54 -25.21 -8.09 -7.27
C ILE A 54 -26.58 -8.79 -7.34
N LEU A 55 -27.18 -9.10 -6.19
CA LEU A 55 -28.45 -9.85 -6.12
C LEU A 55 -29.65 -9.04 -6.61
N VAL A 56 -29.65 -7.72 -6.39
CA VAL A 56 -30.72 -6.80 -6.79
C VAL A 56 -30.49 -6.19 -8.19
N GLY A 57 -29.29 -6.37 -8.74
CA GLY A 57 -28.74 -5.63 -9.88
C GLY A 57 -29.31 -5.80 -11.30
N PRO A 58 -30.08 -6.83 -11.70
CA PRO A 58 -30.43 -7.02 -13.12
C PRO A 58 -31.20 -5.85 -13.77
N GLN A 59 -31.77 -4.92 -13.00
CA GLN A 59 -32.67 -3.88 -13.49
C GLN A 59 -32.03 -2.50 -13.70
N ALA A 60 -30.76 -2.27 -13.34
CA ALA A 60 -30.18 -0.91 -13.29
C ALA A 60 -28.75 -0.75 -13.87
N GLY A 61 -28.37 -1.54 -14.89
CA GLY A 61 -27.03 -1.44 -15.48
C GLY A 61 -25.91 -1.83 -14.50
N SER A 62 -26.19 -2.80 -13.62
CA SER A 62 -25.29 -3.24 -12.56
C SER A 62 -23.94 -3.73 -13.09
N VAL A 63 -22.87 -3.41 -12.36
CA VAL A 63 -21.54 -3.98 -12.57
C VAL A 63 -21.62 -5.51 -12.52
N PRO A 64 -21.09 -6.25 -13.52
CA PRO A 64 -21.10 -7.71 -13.52
C PRO A 64 -20.52 -8.28 -12.22
N ALA A 65 -21.12 -9.36 -11.71
CA ALA A 65 -20.71 -10.00 -10.46
C ALA A 65 -19.22 -10.35 -10.45
N SER A 66 -18.68 -10.81 -11.59
CA SER A 66 -17.26 -11.11 -11.78
C SER A 66 -16.40 -9.88 -11.47
N GLN A 67 -16.73 -8.72 -11.99
CA GLN A 67 -15.98 -7.49 -11.79
C GLN A 67 -16.03 -6.98 -10.33
N MET A 68 -17.03 -7.38 -9.55
CA MET A 68 -17.12 -7.04 -8.12
C MET A 68 -16.32 -7.97 -7.21
N LEU A 69 -15.97 -9.18 -7.67
CA LEU A 69 -15.23 -10.15 -6.86
C LEU A 69 -13.89 -9.60 -6.34
N PRO A 70 -13.07 -8.87 -7.12
CA PRO A 70 -11.84 -8.31 -6.61
C PRO A 70 -12.07 -7.31 -5.47
N ALA A 71 -13.05 -6.44 -5.60
CA ALA A 71 -13.40 -5.48 -4.56
C ALA A 71 -13.85 -6.20 -3.28
N ILE A 72 -14.76 -7.18 -3.40
CA ILE A 72 -15.21 -8.00 -2.26
C ILE A 72 -14.02 -8.66 -1.55
N GLY A 73 -13.10 -9.28 -2.31
CA GLY A 73 -11.92 -9.91 -1.75
C GLY A 73 -10.99 -8.91 -1.04
N ILE A 74 -10.69 -7.76 -1.65
CA ILE A 74 -9.82 -6.73 -1.06
C ILE A 74 -10.43 -6.17 0.21
N TYR A 75 -11.73 -5.81 0.22
CA TYR A 75 -12.40 -5.31 1.41
C TYR A 75 -12.48 -6.37 2.53
N SER A 76 -12.65 -7.65 2.18
CA SER A 76 -12.60 -8.73 3.17
C SER A 76 -11.21 -8.85 3.80
N LEU A 77 -10.16 -8.83 2.98
CA LEU A 77 -8.77 -8.88 3.47
C LEU A 77 -8.43 -7.66 4.34
N LEU A 78 -8.86 -6.46 3.92
CA LEU A 78 -8.68 -5.23 4.69
C LEU A 78 -9.45 -5.28 6.00
N ALA A 79 -10.68 -5.79 6.03
CA ALA A 79 -11.45 -5.94 7.26
C ALA A 79 -10.71 -6.82 8.27
N ILE A 80 -10.29 -8.02 7.85
CA ILE A 80 -9.54 -8.95 8.70
C ILE A 80 -8.22 -8.32 9.17
N GLY A 81 -7.47 -7.71 8.25
CA GLY A 81 -6.20 -7.07 8.52
C GLY A 81 -6.32 -5.91 9.51
N LEU A 82 -7.23 -4.97 9.28
CA LEU A 82 -7.43 -3.78 10.11
C LEU A 82 -7.95 -4.13 11.50
N VAL A 83 -8.89 -5.08 11.62
CA VAL A 83 -9.35 -5.58 12.93
C VAL A 83 -8.20 -6.23 13.68
N THR A 84 -7.43 -7.08 13.02
CA THR A 84 -6.27 -7.77 13.62
C THR A 84 -5.22 -6.76 14.08
N LEU A 85 -4.89 -5.78 13.25
CA LEU A 85 -3.95 -4.70 13.59
C LEU A 85 -4.47 -3.83 14.74
N GLY A 86 -5.77 -3.50 14.74
CA GLY A 86 -6.39 -2.71 15.79
C GLY A 86 -6.37 -3.41 17.16
N ILE A 87 -6.70 -4.70 17.20
CA ILE A 87 -6.55 -5.53 18.42
C ILE A 87 -5.09 -5.55 18.85
N GLY A 88 -4.16 -5.78 17.91
CA GLY A 88 -2.73 -5.77 18.17
C GLY A 88 -2.24 -4.43 18.72
N SER A 89 -2.78 -3.31 18.24
CA SER A 89 -2.48 -1.96 18.74
C SER A 89 -2.96 -1.77 20.17
N ILE A 90 -4.23 -2.11 20.47
CA ILE A 90 -4.78 -2.01 21.84
C ILE A 90 -3.92 -2.81 22.82
N LEU A 91 -3.44 -3.99 22.39
CA LEU A 91 -2.56 -4.86 23.17
C LEU A 91 -1.08 -4.46 23.12
N ALA A 92 -0.75 -3.28 22.56
CA ALA A 92 0.60 -2.74 22.43
C ALA A 92 1.62 -3.72 21.81
N ARG A 93 1.21 -4.52 20.81
CA ARG A 93 2.08 -5.51 20.16
C ARG A 93 3.05 -4.87 19.19
N ARG A 94 4.33 -5.29 19.22
CA ARG A 94 5.39 -4.76 18.32
C ARG A 94 5.05 -4.94 16.84
N TRP A 95 4.54 -6.12 16.48
CA TRP A 95 4.19 -6.44 15.10
C TRP A 95 3.07 -5.56 14.55
N ALA A 96 2.09 -5.20 15.38
CA ALA A 96 0.96 -4.37 14.97
C ALA A 96 1.40 -2.95 14.61
N ARG A 97 2.31 -2.37 15.40
CA ARG A 97 2.96 -1.09 15.10
C ARG A 97 3.71 -1.13 13.77
N ALA A 98 4.57 -2.13 13.57
CA ALA A 98 5.39 -2.26 12.36
C ALA A 98 4.51 -2.39 11.11
N LEU A 99 3.51 -3.28 11.13
CA LEU A 99 2.60 -3.49 10.01
C LEU A 99 1.68 -2.29 9.76
N THR A 100 1.22 -1.61 10.80
CA THR A 100 0.43 -0.38 10.66
C THR A 100 1.23 0.71 9.96
N LEU A 101 2.50 0.90 10.33
CA LEU A 101 3.36 1.87 9.66
C LEU A 101 3.57 1.53 8.17
N VAL A 102 3.83 0.26 7.87
CA VAL A 102 3.97 -0.20 6.48
C VAL A 102 2.68 0.07 5.70
N LEU A 103 1.53 -0.35 6.22
CA LEU A 103 0.23 -0.16 5.58
C LEU A 103 -0.09 1.33 5.39
N ALA A 104 0.16 2.17 6.39
CA ALA A 104 -0.11 3.60 6.33
C ALA A 104 0.78 4.32 5.28
N TRP A 105 2.05 3.95 5.15
CA TRP A 105 2.91 4.49 4.09
C TRP A 105 2.46 4.05 2.70
N MET A 106 2.12 2.77 2.51
CA MET A 106 1.58 2.28 1.24
C MET A 106 0.29 3.01 0.88
N TRP A 107 -0.62 3.15 1.84
CA TRP A 107 -1.88 3.85 1.67
C TRP A 107 -1.68 5.33 1.32
N LEU A 108 -0.78 6.03 2.01
CA LEU A 108 -0.47 7.43 1.72
C LEU A 108 0.07 7.62 0.30
N VAL A 109 1.01 6.77 -0.13
CA VAL A 109 1.58 6.85 -1.48
C VAL A 109 0.50 6.63 -2.54
N MET A 110 -0.34 5.60 -2.36
CA MET A 110 -1.49 5.35 -3.25
C MET A 110 -2.47 6.52 -3.26
N GLY A 111 -2.68 7.15 -2.10
CA GLY A 111 -3.52 8.34 -1.95
C GLY A 111 -3.02 9.55 -2.73
N ILE A 112 -1.72 9.83 -2.64
CA ILE A 112 -1.07 10.92 -3.38
C ILE A 112 -1.18 10.66 -4.89
N ILE A 113 -0.87 9.45 -5.35
CA ILE A 113 -0.99 9.08 -6.77
C ILE A 113 -2.43 9.27 -7.24
N SER A 114 -3.41 8.76 -6.48
CA SER A 114 -4.83 8.87 -6.82
C SER A 114 -5.30 10.32 -6.86
N MET A 115 -4.83 11.16 -5.94
CA MET A 115 -5.12 12.59 -5.92
C MET A 115 -4.59 13.30 -7.18
N VAL A 116 -3.34 13.01 -7.55
CA VAL A 116 -2.73 13.57 -8.76
C VAL A 116 -3.51 13.13 -9.99
N SER A 117 -3.80 11.83 -10.13
CA SER A 117 -4.60 11.31 -11.25
C SER A 117 -5.98 11.95 -11.31
N MET A 118 -6.64 12.14 -10.17
CA MET A 118 -7.95 12.77 -10.07
C MET A 118 -7.94 14.21 -10.60
N LEU A 119 -6.90 15.00 -10.33
CA LEU A 119 -6.78 16.36 -10.86
C LEU A 119 -6.73 16.39 -12.40
N PHE A 120 -6.23 15.34 -13.04
CA PHE A 120 -6.16 15.23 -14.50
C PHE A 120 -7.41 14.62 -15.13
N VAL A 121 -8.01 13.62 -14.49
CA VAL A 121 -9.19 12.89 -15.03
C VAL A 121 -10.46 13.69 -14.87
N MET A 122 -10.59 14.40 -13.76
CA MET A 122 -11.86 14.99 -13.36
C MET A 122 -12.41 16.08 -14.31
N PRO A 123 -11.59 16.98 -14.88
CA PRO A 123 -12.08 17.95 -15.88
C PRO A 123 -12.80 17.28 -17.06
N ASN A 124 -12.31 16.12 -17.49
CA ASN A 124 -12.86 15.37 -18.62
C ASN A 124 -14.21 14.73 -18.28
N ILE A 125 -14.31 14.11 -17.09
CA ILE A 125 -15.57 13.48 -16.62
C ILE A 125 -16.70 14.51 -16.61
N MET A 126 -16.40 15.74 -16.20
CA MET A 126 -17.41 16.79 -16.06
C MET A 126 -17.77 17.47 -17.38
N ALA A 127 -16.84 17.53 -18.33
CA ALA A 127 -17.17 17.92 -19.70
C ALA A 127 -18.11 16.92 -20.38
N ALA A 128 -18.08 15.66 -19.96
CA ALA A 128 -18.90 14.58 -20.52
C ALA A 128 -20.28 14.40 -19.85
N GLY A 129 -20.48 14.94 -18.64
CA GLY A 129 -21.72 14.76 -17.87
C GLY A 129 -22.90 15.50 -18.50
N THR A 130 -23.97 14.77 -18.84
CA THR A 130 -25.22 15.35 -19.36
C THR A 130 -26.43 14.92 -18.50
N PRO A 131 -27.34 15.85 -18.13
CA PRO A 131 -27.22 17.30 -18.23
C PRO A 131 -26.09 17.85 -17.33
N ALA A 132 -25.43 18.91 -17.79
CA ALA A 132 -24.34 19.54 -17.03
C ALA A 132 -24.89 20.09 -15.70
N PRO A 133 -24.31 19.73 -14.54
CA PRO A 133 -24.73 20.28 -13.25
C PRO A 133 -24.53 21.80 -13.20
N SER A 134 -25.31 22.50 -12.39
CA SER A 134 -25.12 23.95 -12.20
C SER A 134 -23.71 24.26 -11.66
N PRO A 135 -23.10 25.42 -11.97
CA PRO A 135 -21.75 25.77 -11.50
C PRO A 135 -21.58 25.71 -9.97
N THR A 136 -22.65 25.99 -9.22
CA THR A 136 -22.68 25.90 -7.76
C THR A 136 -22.71 24.44 -7.29
N ALA A 137 -23.52 23.58 -7.91
CA ALA A 137 -23.54 22.15 -7.61
C ALA A 137 -22.19 21.48 -7.94
N LEU A 138 -21.56 21.88 -9.05
CA LEU A 138 -20.22 21.42 -9.43
C LEU A 138 -19.19 21.74 -8.35
N SER A 139 -19.08 23.01 -7.97
CA SER A 139 -18.14 23.45 -6.93
C SER A 139 -18.36 22.73 -5.60
N PHE A 140 -19.61 22.48 -5.23
CA PHE A 140 -19.95 21.73 -4.02
C PHE A 140 -19.50 20.27 -4.10
N ILE A 141 -19.83 19.56 -5.20
CA ILE A 141 -19.41 18.16 -5.43
C ILE A 141 -17.89 18.06 -5.39
N TYR A 142 -17.18 18.98 -6.04
CA TYR A 142 -15.72 19.03 -6.02
C TYR A 142 -15.16 19.26 -4.62
N GLY A 143 -15.70 20.25 -3.89
CA GLY A 143 -15.25 20.57 -2.54
C GLY A 143 -15.39 19.36 -1.62
N VAL A 144 -16.54 18.67 -1.65
CA VAL A 144 -16.79 17.48 -0.84
C VAL A 144 -15.87 16.34 -1.26
N MET A 145 -15.77 16.06 -2.56
CA MET A 145 -14.97 14.93 -3.04
C MET A 145 -13.48 15.14 -2.78
N ILE A 146 -12.92 16.33 -3.01
CA ILE A 146 -11.54 16.66 -2.66
C ILE A 146 -11.33 16.57 -1.15
N ALA A 147 -12.24 17.14 -0.35
CA ALA A 147 -12.14 17.08 1.11
C ALA A 147 -12.14 15.63 1.63
N MET A 148 -13.00 14.78 1.07
CA MET A 148 -13.04 13.35 1.39
C MET A 148 -11.76 12.64 0.95
N THR A 149 -11.29 12.89 -0.28
CA THR A 149 -10.06 12.26 -0.78
C THR A 149 -8.85 12.67 0.05
N VAL A 150 -8.67 13.98 0.34
CA VAL A 150 -7.59 14.48 1.20
C VAL A 150 -7.71 13.90 2.60
N GLY A 151 -8.91 13.94 3.19
CA GLY A 151 -9.17 13.45 4.55
C GLY A 151 -8.83 11.98 4.72
N ILE A 152 -9.34 11.13 3.82
CA ILE A 152 -9.22 9.67 3.91
C ILE A 152 -7.87 9.19 3.40
N TYR A 153 -7.40 9.66 2.25
CA TYR A 153 -6.22 9.09 1.60
C TYR A 153 -4.90 9.77 1.95
N ILE A 154 -4.94 10.97 2.56
CA ILE A 154 -3.73 11.73 2.91
C ILE A 154 -3.65 11.98 4.40
N ILE A 155 -4.65 12.66 4.97
CA ILE A 155 -4.64 13.07 6.39
C ILE A 155 -4.67 11.84 7.29
N LEU A 156 -5.61 10.93 7.08
CA LEU A 156 -5.78 9.75 7.92
C LEU A 156 -4.52 8.86 7.98
N PRO A 157 -3.94 8.35 6.87
CA PRO A 157 -2.69 7.61 6.93
C PRO A 157 -1.52 8.46 7.47
N GLY A 158 -1.50 9.77 7.19
CA GLY A 158 -0.53 10.70 7.76
C GLY A 158 -0.56 10.72 9.29
N ILE A 159 -1.75 10.79 9.90
CA ILE A 159 -1.91 10.74 11.36
C ILE A 159 -1.43 9.40 11.91
N PHE A 160 -1.74 8.27 11.26
CA PHE A 160 -1.21 6.95 11.63
C PHE A 160 0.32 6.92 11.61
N ILE A 161 0.94 7.43 10.54
CA ILE A 161 2.40 7.51 10.42
C ILE A 161 2.99 8.35 11.55
N LEU A 162 2.45 9.55 11.78
CA LEU A 162 2.94 10.46 12.82
C LEU A 162 2.85 9.83 14.20
N PHE A 163 1.73 9.18 14.53
CA PHE A 163 1.56 8.54 15.83
C PHE A 163 2.49 7.33 16.04
N TYR A 164 2.47 6.35 15.14
CA TYR A 164 3.23 5.10 15.32
C TYR A 164 4.74 5.26 15.12
N ARG A 165 5.20 6.34 14.48
CA ARG A 165 6.63 6.63 14.34
C ARG A 165 7.26 7.14 15.64
N ARG A 166 6.48 7.70 16.57
CA ARG A 166 7.02 8.29 17.81
C ARG A 166 7.80 7.27 18.64
N SER A 167 8.87 7.74 19.28
CA SER A 167 9.76 6.93 20.13
C SER A 167 9.05 6.41 21.38
N ASP A 168 8.14 7.20 21.97
CA ASP A 168 7.37 6.80 23.15
C ASP A 168 6.38 5.67 22.86
N VAL A 169 5.73 5.68 21.69
CA VAL A 169 4.86 4.57 21.24
C VAL A 169 5.70 3.31 20.99
N LYS A 170 6.88 3.46 20.36
CA LYS A 170 7.83 2.34 20.18
C LYS A 170 8.21 1.74 21.53
N ALA A 171 8.68 2.55 22.47
CA ALA A 171 9.11 2.11 23.79
C ALA A 171 7.97 1.42 24.55
N THR A 172 6.75 1.96 24.50
CA THR A 172 5.57 1.34 25.11
C THR A 172 5.32 -0.07 24.53
N CYS A 173 5.33 -0.22 23.21
CA CYS A 173 5.19 -1.54 22.58
C CYS A 173 6.33 -2.50 22.96
N GLU A 174 7.54 -1.97 23.12
CA GLU A 174 8.72 -2.78 23.47
C GLU A 174 8.67 -3.29 24.91
N LEU A 175 8.17 -2.47 25.84
CA LEU A 175 7.93 -2.82 27.24
C LEU A 175 6.77 -3.82 27.38
N CYS A 176 5.66 -3.61 26.66
CA CYS A 176 4.47 -4.47 26.77
C CYS A 176 4.60 -5.82 26.03
N ASP A 177 5.39 -5.90 24.97
CA ASP A 177 5.61 -7.14 24.21
C ASP A 177 7.12 -7.41 24.08
N PRO A 178 7.79 -7.91 25.14
CA PRO A 178 9.25 -8.09 25.15
C PRO A 178 9.75 -9.19 24.19
N LYS A 179 8.83 -10.04 23.69
CA LYS A 179 9.17 -11.11 22.76
C LYS A 179 9.52 -10.52 21.39
N VAL A 180 10.72 -10.80 20.89
CA VAL A 180 11.13 -10.47 19.52
C VAL A 180 10.16 -11.11 18.53
N ARG A 181 9.54 -10.29 17.68
CA ARG A 181 8.57 -10.73 16.67
C ARG A 181 9.25 -10.88 15.31
N TRP A 182 8.56 -11.58 14.41
CA TRP A 182 9.05 -11.78 13.04
C TRP A 182 9.21 -10.46 12.27
N THR A 183 8.46 -9.42 12.62
CA THR A 183 8.58 -8.06 12.06
C THR A 183 9.88 -7.36 12.45
N ASP A 184 10.48 -7.75 13.57
CA ASP A 184 11.70 -7.12 14.10
C ASP A 184 12.96 -7.67 13.41
N LYS A 185 12.85 -8.82 12.74
CA LYS A 185 13.95 -9.51 12.05
C LYS A 185 14.35 -8.86 10.72
N CYS A 186 13.61 -7.84 10.30
CA CYS A 186 13.75 -7.25 8.98
C CYS A 186 13.50 -5.73 9.07
N PRO A 187 14.35 -4.88 8.48
CA PRO A 187 14.11 -3.43 8.44
C PRO A 187 12.74 -3.10 7.82
N LEU A 188 12.03 -2.12 8.39
CA LEU A 188 10.67 -1.76 7.93
C LEU A 188 10.55 -1.52 6.41
N PRO A 189 11.51 -0.87 5.72
CA PRO A 189 11.44 -0.76 4.26
C PRO A 189 11.51 -2.10 3.52
N VAL A 190 12.36 -3.01 3.96
CA VAL A 190 12.48 -4.34 3.36
C VAL A 190 11.22 -5.16 3.66
N LEU A 191 10.65 -5.02 4.86
CA LEU A 191 9.36 -5.61 5.23
C LEU A 191 8.22 -5.09 4.33
N SER A 192 8.19 -3.78 4.06
CA SER A 192 7.23 -3.17 3.13
C SER A 192 7.33 -3.77 1.73
N LEU A 193 8.54 -3.85 1.16
CA LEU A 193 8.76 -4.47 -0.14
C LEU A 193 8.33 -5.95 -0.15
N SER A 194 8.68 -6.71 0.90
CA SER A 194 8.30 -8.11 1.06
C SER A 194 6.79 -8.30 1.09
N LEU A 195 6.06 -7.49 1.87
CA LEU A 195 4.61 -7.56 1.99
C LEU A 195 3.91 -7.15 0.69
N MET A 196 4.46 -6.18 -0.05
CA MET A 196 3.94 -5.80 -1.35
C MET A 196 4.09 -6.93 -2.38
N LEU A 197 5.24 -7.61 -2.40
CA LEU A 197 5.44 -8.79 -3.23
C LEU A 197 4.53 -9.94 -2.78
N ALA A 198 4.33 -10.11 -1.47
CA ALA A 198 3.38 -11.09 -0.93
C ALA A 198 1.94 -10.78 -1.35
N PHE A 199 1.54 -9.52 -1.38
CA PHE A 199 0.24 -9.13 -1.94
C PHE A 199 0.16 -9.47 -3.45
N GLY A 200 1.26 -9.28 -4.18
CA GLY A 200 1.39 -9.69 -5.58
C GLY A 200 1.10 -11.17 -5.84
N THR A 201 1.24 -12.08 -4.85
CA THR A 201 0.90 -13.50 -5.04
C THR A 201 -0.59 -13.75 -5.21
N SER A 202 -1.43 -12.78 -4.83
CA SER A 202 -2.87 -12.85 -5.03
C SER A 202 -3.30 -12.45 -6.45
N SER A 203 -2.37 -12.08 -7.34
CA SER A 203 -2.68 -11.62 -8.70
C SER A 203 -3.53 -12.59 -9.51
N VAL A 204 -3.31 -13.91 -9.38
CA VAL A 204 -4.14 -14.94 -10.04
C VAL A 204 -5.61 -14.86 -9.61
N LEU A 205 -5.88 -14.54 -8.34
CA LEU A 205 -7.24 -14.42 -7.83
C LEU A 205 -7.96 -13.22 -8.46
N TRP A 206 -7.24 -12.11 -8.65
CA TRP A 206 -7.78 -10.89 -9.23
C TRP A 206 -7.89 -10.95 -10.76
N GLY A 207 -7.09 -11.78 -11.42
CA GLY A 207 -7.14 -11.95 -12.88
C GLY A 207 -8.30 -12.80 -13.38
N ALA A 208 -8.78 -13.74 -12.56
CA ALA A 208 -9.82 -14.68 -12.96
C ALA A 208 -11.11 -14.01 -13.45
N PRO A 209 -11.67 -13.00 -12.75
CA PRO A 209 -12.90 -12.37 -13.20
C PRO A 209 -12.75 -11.51 -14.46
N CYS A 210 -11.50 -11.20 -14.82
CA CYS A 210 -11.12 -10.38 -15.97
C CYS A 210 -10.59 -11.23 -17.13
N GLY A 211 -10.88 -12.54 -17.16
CA GLY A 211 -10.45 -13.44 -18.24
C GLY A 211 -8.94 -13.68 -18.32
N TYR A 212 -8.20 -13.39 -17.23
CA TYR A 212 -6.74 -13.44 -17.17
C TYR A 212 -6.04 -12.61 -18.26
N VAL A 213 -6.65 -11.48 -18.64
CA VAL A 213 -6.05 -10.55 -19.61
C VAL A 213 -4.87 -9.83 -18.96
N MET A 214 -3.71 -9.91 -19.59
CA MET A 214 -2.50 -9.27 -19.12
C MET A 214 -1.73 -8.60 -20.27
N PRO A 215 -1.27 -7.34 -20.08
CA PRO A 215 -0.38 -6.70 -21.04
C PRO A 215 1.00 -7.35 -21.05
N PHE A 216 1.50 -7.71 -22.22
CA PHE A 216 2.81 -8.34 -22.42
C PHE A 216 3.46 -7.82 -23.70
N PHE A 217 4.40 -6.88 -23.58
CA PHE A 217 5.21 -6.37 -24.69
C PHE A 217 4.42 -5.99 -25.97
N GLY A 218 3.36 -5.20 -25.83
CA GLY A 218 2.59 -4.77 -27.00
C GLY A 218 1.46 -5.70 -27.39
N ILE A 219 1.25 -6.81 -26.68
CA ILE A 219 0.10 -7.70 -26.93
C ILE A 219 -0.67 -7.97 -25.63
N PHE A 220 -1.96 -8.28 -25.76
CA PHE A 220 -2.79 -8.76 -24.65
C PHE A 220 -2.86 -10.27 -24.66
N ILE A 221 -2.26 -10.91 -23.65
CA ILE A 221 -2.36 -12.35 -23.43
C ILE A 221 -3.64 -12.60 -22.62
N LYS A 222 -4.49 -13.52 -23.06
CA LYS A 222 -5.79 -13.82 -22.44
C LYS A 222 -6.04 -15.31 -22.27
N GLY A 223 -7.03 -15.67 -21.45
CA GLY A 223 -7.43 -17.06 -21.23
C GLY A 223 -6.35 -17.90 -20.55
N ILE A 224 -6.17 -19.15 -21.01
CA ILE A 224 -5.24 -20.11 -20.39
C ILE A 224 -3.78 -19.62 -20.42
N PRO A 225 -3.22 -19.12 -21.54
CA PRO A 225 -1.86 -18.58 -21.54
C PRO A 225 -1.66 -17.45 -20.52
N GLY A 226 -2.65 -16.56 -20.38
CA GLY A 226 -2.64 -15.47 -19.40
C GLY A 226 -2.69 -16.00 -17.97
N ALA A 227 -3.53 -17.01 -17.71
CA ALA A 227 -3.61 -17.68 -16.42
C ALA A 227 -2.28 -18.34 -16.03
N ILE A 228 -1.64 -19.06 -16.96
CA ILE A 228 -0.33 -19.68 -16.73
C ILE A 228 0.71 -18.62 -16.38
N LEU A 229 0.76 -17.52 -17.15
CA LEU A 229 1.70 -16.42 -16.89
C LEU A 229 1.46 -15.79 -15.50
N MET A 230 0.20 -15.53 -15.14
CA MET A 230 -0.14 -15.01 -13.82
C MET A 230 0.24 -15.97 -12.69
N VAL A 231 0.03 -17.29 -12.85
CA VAL A 231 0.45 -18.30 -11.87
C VAL A 231 1.96 -18.30 -11.70
N CYS A 232 2.72 -18.30 -12.80
CA CYS A 232 4.17 -18.20 -12.77
C CYS A 232 4.64 -16.94 -12.04
N LEU A 233 4.01 -15.79 -12.30
CA LEU A 233 4.30 -14.53 -11.63
C LEU A 233 3.91 -14.57 -10.14
N SER A 234 2.77 -15.16 -9.77
CA SER A 234 2.37 -15.32 -8.37
C SER A 234 3.35 -16.19 -7.59
N VAL A 235 3.83 -17.31 -8.17
CA VAL A 235 4.84 -18.17 -7.55
C VAL A 235 6.16 -17.42 -7.41
N LEU A 236 6.59 -16.70 -8.46
CA LEU A 236 7.80 -15.88 -8.44
C LEU A 236 7.72 -14.80 -7.36
N PHE A 237 6.60 -14.07 -7.26
CA PHE A 237 6.39 -13.06 -6.23
C PHE A 237 6.35 -13.65 -4.83
N GLY A 238 5.81 -14.85 -4.64
CA GLY A 238 5.83 -15.54 -3.35
C GLY A 238 7.23 -15.91 -2.92
N TYR A 239 8.02 -16.45 -3.85
CA TYR A 239 9.44 -16.73 -3.64
C TYR A 239 10.23 -15.43 -3.32
N LEU A 240 10.03 -14.37 -4.10
CA LEU A 240 10.71 -13.09 -3.90
C LEU A 240 10.30 -12.43 -2.58
N ALA A 241 9.03 -12.46 -2.20
CA ALA A 241 8.57 -11.94 -0.92
C ALA A 241 9.31 -12.59 0.26
N TRP A 242 9.43 -13.92 0.24
CA TRP A 242 10.19 -14.69 1.23
C TRP A 242 11.69 -14.39 1.17
N ALA A 243 12.29 -14.35 -0.02
CA ALA A 243 13.73 -14.17 -0.17
C ALA A 243 14.18 -12.73 0.17
N ILE A 244 13.36 -11.73 -0.14
CA ILE A 244 13.52 -10.32 0.28
C ILE A 244 13.39 -10.21 1.81
N TYR A 245 12.41 -10.89 2.42
CA TYR A 245 12.30 -10.96 3.89
C TYR A 245 13.55 -11.57 4.53
N LYS A 246 14.17 -12.56 3.87
CA LYS A 246 15.45 -13.16 4.27
C LYS A 246 16.67 -12.33 3.87
N MET A 247 16.49 -11.11 3.37
CA MET A 247 17.54 -10.16 2.98
C MET A 247 18.58 -10.76 2.01
N LYS A 248 18.16 -11.66 1.10
CA LYS A 248 19.05 -12.23 0.08
C LYS A 248 19.31 -11.21 -1.02
N ILE A 249 20.57 -10.83 -1.25
CA ILE A 249 20.95 -9.86 -2.30
C ILE A 249 20.57 -10.35 -3.71
N SER A 250 20.57 -11.67 -3.96
CA SER A 250 20.11 -12.23 -5.23
C SER A 250 18.63 -11.93 -5.50
N ALA A 251 17.78 -11.97 -4.48
CA ALA A 251 16.37 -11.64 -4.60
C ALA A 251 16.16 -10.16 -4.94
N TRP A 252 17.02 -9.27 -4.45
CA TRP A 252 17.00 -7.86 -4.80
C TRP A 252 17.26 -7.65 -6.31
N TRP A 253 18.29 -8.30 -6.86
CA TRP A 253 18.59 -8.23 -8.30
C TRP A 253 17.46 -8.82 -9.16
N ILE A 254 16.90 -9.96 -8.76
CA ILE A 254 15.77 -10.57 -9.49
C ILE A 254 14.55 -9.64 -9.44
N THR A 255 14.25 -9.05 -8.28
CA THR A 255 13.15 -8.08 -8.16
C THR A 255 13.36 -6.87 -9.06
N LEU A 256 14.60 -6.35 -9.14
CA LEU A 256 14.92 -5.25 -10.05
C LEU A 256 14.71 -5.63 -11.51
N ALA A 257 15.19 -6.81 -11.92
CA ALA A 257 15.02 -7.30 -13.28
C ALA A 257 13.54 -7.50 -13.63
N VAL A 258 12.75 -8.07 -12.72
CA VAL A 258 11.30 -8.27 -12.90
C VAL A 258 10.58 -6.92 -13.02
N LEU A 259 10.90 -5.93 -12.17
CA LEU A 259 10.29 -4.60 -12.25
C LEU A 259 10.66 -3.87 -13.55
N LEU A 260 11.91 -3.97 -14.00
CA LEU A 260 12.33 -3.41 -15.28
C LEU A 260 11.59 -4.06 -16.45
N LEU A 261 11.49 -5.39 -16.45
CA LEU A 261 10.81 -6.15 -17.50
C LEU A 261 9.31 -5.85 -17.52
N ALA A 262 8.66 -5.84 -16.36
CA ALA A 262 7.24 -5.54 -16.22
C ALA A 262 6.92 -4.09 -16.59
N GLY A 263 7.74 -3.13 -16.13
CA GLY A 263 7.60 -1.72 -16.46
C GLY A 263 7.80 -1.45 -17.94
N LEU A 264 8.84 -2.03 -18.55
CA LEU A 264 9.08 -1.93 -19.99
C LEU A 264 7.93 -2.55 -20.80
N SER A 265 7.47 -3.74 -20.42
CA SER A 265 6.31 -4.41 -21.01
C SER A 265 5.07 -3.53 -20.94
N ALA A 266 4.77 -2.93 -19.78
CA ALA A 266 3.62 -2.05 -19.60
C ALA A 266 3.72 -0.79 -20.48
N VAL A 267 4.87 -0.12 -20.48
CA VAL A 267 5.11 1.07 -21.30
C VAL A 267 4.96 0.74 -22.78
N ILE A 268 5.63 -0.31 -23.29
CA ILE A 268 5.50 -0.74 -24.69
C ILE A 268 4.04 -1.04 -25.02
N THR A 269 3.33 -1.76 -24.14
CA THR A 269 1.93 -2.12 -24.41
C THR A 269 1.04 -0.90 -24.56
N PHE A 270 1.13 0.08 -23.66
CA PHE A 270 0.30 1.26 -23.71
C PHE A 270 0.76 2.33 -24.71
N VAL A 271 1.97 2.21 -25.26
CA VAL A 271 2.39 3.03 -26.42
C VAL A 271 1.63 2.60 -27.67
N PHE A 272 1.34 1.29 -27.80
CA PHE A 272 0.66 0.74 -28.97
C PHE A 272 -0.85 0.55 -28.80
N HIS A 273 -1.34 0.46 -27.57
CA HIS A 273 -2.74 0.18 -27.26
C HIS A 273 -3.28 1.19 -26.25
N ASP A 274 -4.54 1.57 -26.41
CA ASP A 274 -5.22 2.38 -25.43
C ASP A 274 -5.69 1.53 -24.25
N VAL A 275 -5.88 2.17 -23.09
CA VAL A 275 -6.42 1.46 -21.91
C VAL A 275 -7.84 0.95 -22.16
N ILE A 276 -8.59 1.59 -23.06
CA ILE A 276 -9.92 1.11 -23.45
C ILE A 276 -9.83 -0.25 -24.16
N ASP A 277 -8.77 -0.52 -24.90
CA ASP A 277 -8.56 -1.81 -25.56
C ASP A 277 -8.32 -2.92 -24.54
N LEU A 278 -7.59 -2.61 -23.45
CA LEU A 278 -7.44 -3.54 -22.34
C LEU A 278 -8.80 -3.90 -21.71
N TYR A 279 -9.66 -2.91 -21.46
CA TYR A 279 -10.99 -3.16 -20.89
C TYR A 279 -11.91 -3.93 -21.84
N ARG A 280 -11.83 -3.67 -23.15
CA ARG A 280 -12.52 -4.46 -24.18
C ARG A 280 -12.11 -5.93 -24.12
N GLU A 281 -10.81 -6.19 -24.04
CA GLU A 281 -10.29 -7.56 -23.93
C GLU A 281 -10.70 -8.24 -22.61
N MET A 282 -10.90 -7.47 -21.53
CA MET A 282 -11.44 -7.96 -20.26
C MET A 282 -12.96 -8.26 -20.31
N ASN A 283 -13.62 -8.11 -21.47
CA ASN A 283 -15.05 -8.31 -21.70
C ASN A 283 -15.94 -7.36 -20.87
N PHE A 284 -15.53 -6.10 -20.75
CA PHE A 284 -16.40 -5.08 -20.16
C PHE A 284 -17.64 -4.85 -21.06
N PRO A 285 -18.84 -4.65 -20.47
CA PRO A 285 -20.04 -4.32 -21.24
C PRO A 285 -19.83 -3.07 -22.10
N GLN A 286 -20.31 -3.10 -23.35
CA GLN A 286 -20.09 -2.01 -24.31
C GLN A 286 -20.64 -0.67 -23.80
N ASP A 287 -21.80 -0.68 -23.15
CA ASP A 287 -22.39 0.54 -22.59
C ASP A 287 -21.46 1.21 -21.55
N GLN A 288 -20.74 0.40 -20.76
CA GLN A 288 -19.77 0.91 -19.79
C GLN A 288 -18.53 1.48 -20.49
N LEU A 289 -18.05 0.80 -21.53
CA LEU A 289 -16.93 1.27 -22.35
C LEU A 289 -17.26 2.59 -23.05
N ASP A 290 -18.49 2.74 -23.55
CA ASP A 290 -18.95 3.97 -24.19
C ASP A 290 -19.02 5.14 -23.20
N ILE A 291 -19.47 4.89 -21.97
CA ILE A 291 -19.46 5.90 -20.88
C ILE A 291 -18.02 6.27 -20.53
N MET A 292 -17.15 5.27 -20.41
CA MET A 292 -15.73 5.40 -20.13
C MET A 292 -15.01 6.23 -21.20
N GLU A 293 -15.25 5.96 -22.47
CA GLU A 293 -14.69 6.67 -23.61
C GLU A 293 -15.20 8.11 -23.67
N LYS A 294 -16.51 8.31 -23.51
CA LYS A 294 -17.12 9.65 -23.47
C LYS A 294 -16.62 10.48 -22.29
N SER A 295 -16.33 9.86 -21.14
CA SER A 295 -15.83 10.56 -19.95
C SER A 295 -14.44 11.18 -20.13
N GLY A 296 -13.71 10.85 -21.19
CA GLY A 296 -12.33 11.29 -21.42
C GLY A 296 -11.36 10.89 -20.31
N ALA A 297 -11.74 9.96 -19.42
CA ALA A 297 -10.87 9.43 -18.37
C ALA A 297 -9.60 8.76 -18.92
N PHE A 298 -9.60 8.40 -20.20
CA PHE A 298 -8.49 7.76 -20.89
C PHE A 298 -7.59 8.71 -21.68
N GLY A 299 -7.85 10.02 -21.67
CA GLY A 299 -6.97 11.02 -22.29
C GLY A 299 -5.63 11.24 -21.57
N MET A 300 -5.41 10.56 -20.43
CA MET A 300 -4.12 10.60 -19.74
C MET A 300 -3.08 9.81 -20.53
N ASN A 301 -1.85 10.33 -20.60
CA ASN A 301 -0.72 9.60 -21.20
C ASN A 301 -0.34 8.41 -20.29
N PHE A 302 -1.06 7.30 -20.41
CA PHE A 302 -0.84 6.08 -19.63
C PHE A 302 0.58 5.52 -19.75
N PRO A 303 1.24 5.52 -20.92
CA PRO A 303 2.66 5.18 -21.01
C PRO A 303 3.53 5.99 -20.07
N LEU A 304 3.31 7.31 -20.02
CA LEU A 304 4.05 8.20 -19.13
C LEU A 304 3.76 7.86 -17.66
N LEU A 305 2.49 7.61 -17.30
CA LEU A 305 2.11 7.21 -15.94
C LEU A 305 2.80 5.90 -15.54
N MET A 306 2.81 4.89 -16.42
CA MET A 306 3.48 3.61 -16.19
C MET A 306 5.00 3.77 -16.07
N ALA A 307 5.60 4.64 -16.88
CA ALA A 307 7.02 4.97 -16.82
C ALA A 307 7.37 5.65 -15.48
N ILE A 308 6.60 6.66 -15.07
CA ILE A 308 6.78 7.36 -13.78
C ILE A 308 6.66 6.37 -12.61
N ASN A 309 5.63 5.53 -12.61
CA ASN A 309 5.43 4.52 -11.58
C ASN A 309 6.61 3.54 -11.52
N THR A 310 7.07 3.06 -12.69
CA THR A 310 8.23 2.16 -12.80
C THR A 310 9.49 2.81 -12.25
N VAL A 311 9.78 4.06 -12.63
CA VAL A 311 10.95 4.81 -12.14
C VAL A 311 10.87 5.03 -10.63
N ALA A 312 9.70 5.37 -10.09
CA ALA A 312 9.50 5.54 -8.65
C ALA A 312 9.78 4.24 -7.88
N PHE A 313 9.27 3.10 -8.37
CA PHE A 313 9.53 1.79 -7.77
C PHE A 313 10.99 1.36 -7.85
N ILE A 314 11.67 1.63 -8.98
CA ILE A 314 13.10 1.39 -9.13
C ILE A 314 13.89 2.26 -8.14
N GLY A 315 13.57 3.54 -8.04
CA GLY A 315 14.20 4.46 -7.09
C GLY A 315 14.06 3.98 -5.65
N TYR A 316 12.87 3.52 -5.26
CA TYR A 316 12.64 2.88 -3.96
C TYR A 316 13.50 1.62 -3.79
N LEU A 317 13.53 0.73 -4.78
CA LEU A 317 14.31 -0.52 -4.71
C LEU A 317 15.82 -0.24 -4.59
N LEU A 318 16.34 0.73 -5.34
CA LEU A 318 17.73 1.19 -5.25
C LEU A 318 18.05 1.75 -3.86
N TRP A 319 17.13 2.51 -3.26
CA TRP A 319 17.28 3.01 -1.90
C TRP A 319 17.29 1.88 -0.86
N VAL A 320 16.44 0.86 -1.01
CA VAL A 320 16.38 -0.30 -0.09
C VAL A 320 17.62 -1.19 -0.23
N ARG A 321 18.35 -1.17 -1.36
CA ARG A 321 19.57 -1.97 -1.61
C ARG A 321 20.56 -1.94 -0.45
N ARG A 322 20.72 -0.79 0.21
CA ARG A 322 21.65 -0.59 1.33
C ARG A 322 21.44 -1.58 2.48
N TYR A 323 20.22 -2.06 2.70
CA TYR A 323 19.91 -3.02 3.77
C TYR A 323 20.38 -4.45 3.45
N PHE A 324 20.61 -4.77 2.18
CA PHE A 324 21.06 -6.10 1.73
C PHE A 324 22.59 -6.26 1.74
N LEU A 325 23.34 -5.14 1.82
CA LEU A 325 24.80 -5.14 1.79
C LEU A 325 25.43 -5.27 3.18
N ILE A 326 24.64 -5.09 4.24
CA ILE A 326 25.13 -5.17 5.62
C ILE A 326 25.07 -6.65 6.06
N PRO A 327 26.21 -7.26 6.45
CA PRO A 327 26.22 -8.62 6.97
C PRO A 327 25.24 -8.80 8.15
N PRO A 328 24.55 -9.95 8.27
CA PRO A 328 23.59 -10.18 9.34
C PRO A 328 24.18 -9.98 10.75
N ASP A 329 25.45 -10.35 10.93
CA ASP A 329 26.12 -10.33 12.23
C ASP A 329 26.41 -8.90 12.73
N SER A 330 26.65 -7.96 11.81
CA SER A 330 26.90 -6.55 12.17
C SER A 330 25.61 -5.77 12.45
N GLN A 331 24.44 -6.25 12.01
CA GLN A 331 23.16 -5.66 12.40
C GLN A 331 22.78 -5.98 13.85
N MET A 332 23.09 -7.20 14.33
CA MET A 332 22.83 -7.57 15.73
C MET A 332 23.68 -6.75 16.70
N VAL A 333 24.97 -6.60 16.41
CA VAL A 333 25.88 -5.77 17.22
C VAL A 333 25.44 -4.31 17.25
N ASN A 334 25.11 -3.70 16.10
CA ASN A 334 24.64 -2.31 16.08
C ASN A 334 23.27 -2.11 16.77
N SER A 335 22.38 -3.11 16.73
CA SER A 335 21.11 -3.03 17.45
C SER A 335 21.30 -3.10 18.97
N GLN A 336 22.24 -3.93 19.44
CA GLN A 336 22.58 -4.04 20.87
C GLN A 336 23.37 -2.82 21.37
N VAL A 337 24.29 -2.30 20.55
CA VAL A 337 25.05 -1.09 20.88
C VAL A 337 24.14 0.14 20.84
N SER A 338 23.22 0.24 19.89
CA SER A 338 22.25 1.36 19.88
C SER A 338 21.22 1.27 21.01
N SER A 339 20.91 0.08 21.54
CA SER A 339 20.15 -0.05 22.78
C SER A 339 20.98 0.26 24.02
N ALA A 340 22.29 -0.04 24.02
CA ALA A 340 23.17 0.20 25.16
C ALA A 340 23.71 1.65 25.24
N VAL A 341 23.76 2.37 24.12
CA VAL A 341 24.18 3.78 24.04
C VAL A 341 22.97 4.74 24.09
N GLY A 342 21.76 4.19 24.01
CA GLY A 342 20.49 4.91 24.20
C GLY A 342 19.91 4.81 25.61
N GLU A 343 20.64 4.18 26.55
CA GLU A 343 20.42 4.23 28.01
C GLU A 343 21.28 5.35 28.62
#